data_AF-A0A7J4J9Y9-F1
#
_entry.id   AF-A0A7J4J9Y9-F1
#
_cell.length_a   1.000
_cell.length_b   1.000
_cell.length_c   1.000
_cell.angle_alpha   90.00
_cell.angle_beta   90.00
_cell.angle_gamma   90.00
#
_symmetry.space_group_name_H-M   'P 1'
#
loop_
_entity.id
_entity.type
_entity.pdbx_description
1 polymer ?
#
loop_
_entity_poly.entity_id
_entity_poly.type
_entity_poly.pdbx_seq_one_letter_code
_entity_poly.pdbx_strand_id
1 'polypeptide(L)'
;MIRQPIITVLGHVDHGKTSLLDFIRGSAVAAREAGAITQHVGASSVPLDVIKKLCGNLLERFKIKFTIPGLLFIDTPGHEVFTNLRKRGGSTA
;
A
#
# COMPACT_ATOMS: atom_id res chain seq x y z
N MET A 1 21.61 -2.68 13.88
CA MET A 1 20.60 -3.50 13.18
C MET A 1 19.78 -2.59 12.29
N ILE A 2 19.67 -2.87 10.99
CA ILE A 2 18.92 -2.03 10.04
C ILE A 2 17.42 -2.35 10.16
N ARG A 3 16.58 -1.34 10.36
CA ARG A 3 15.11 -1.49 10.44
C ARG A 3 14.49 -1.51 9.04
N GLN A 4 13.27 -2.02 8.95
CA GLN A 4 12.49 -1.95 7.71
C GLN A 4 12.19 -0.49 7.36
N PRO A 5 12.47 -0.05 6.12
CA PRO A 5 11.96 1.22 5.62
C PRO A 5 10.43 1.21 5.62
N ILE A 6 9.84 2.34 6.01
CA ILE A 6 8.40 2.55 5.98
C ILE A 6 8.05 3.16 4.63
N ILE A 7 7.14 2.52 3.90
CA ILE A 7 6.72 2.92 2.56
C ILE A 7 5.22 3.19 2.56
N THR A 8 4.82 4.34 2.05
CA THR A 8 3.42 4.69 1.80
C THR A 8 3.19 4.77 0.29
N VAL A 9 2.03 4.30 -0.16
CA VAL A 9 1.62 4.39 -1.57
C VAL A 9 0.58 5.50 -1.72
N LEU A 10 0.89 6.49 -2.56
CA LEU A 10 0.02 7.63 -2.83
C LEU A 10 -0.48 7.61 -4.28
N GLY A 11 -1.60 8.27 -4.55
CA GLY A 11 -2.21 8.30 -5.88
C GLY A 11 -3.71 8.61 -5.83
N HIS A 12 -4.28 8.96 -6.99
CA HIS A 12 -5.69 9.32 -7.12
C HIS A 12 -6.63 8.19 -6.68
N VAL A 13 -7.88 8.52 -6.40
CA VAL A 13 -8.92 7.54 -6.07
C VAL A 13 -9.04 6.51 -7.21
N ASP A 14 -9.28 5.25 -6.86
CA ASP A 14 -9.43 4.11 -7.78
C ASP A 14 -8.24 3.75 -8.66
N HIS A 15 -7.06 4.34 -8.45
CA HIS A 15 -5.82 3.95 -9.17
C HIS A 15 -5.17 2.66 -8.64
N GLY A 16 -5.91 1.83 -7.89
CA GLY A 16 -5.44 0.49 -7.51
C GLY A 16 -4.33 0.44 -6.46
N LYS A 17 -4.16 1.46 -5.60
CA LYS A 17 -3.14 1.48 -4.54
C LYS A 17 -3.23 0.27 -3.61
N THR A 18 -4.41 0.01 -3.07
CA THR A 18 -4.66 -1.10 -2.15
C THR A 18 -4.66 -2.44 -2.87
N SER A 19 -5.12 -2.49 -4.12
CA SER A 19 -5.01 -3.69 -4.97
C SER A 19 -3.56 -4.07 -5.27
N LEU A 20 -2.68 -3.08 -5.47
CA LEU A 20 -1.25 -3.29 -5.62
C LEU A 20 -0.64 -3.86 -4.33
N LEU A 21 -1.00 -3.28 -3.17
CA LEU A 21 -0.54 -3.79 -1.89
C LEU A 21 -1.05 -5.21 -1.63
N ASP A 22 -2.31 -5.50 -1.98
CA ASP A 22 -2.91 -6.84 -1.96
C ASP A 22 -2.13 -7.84 -2.81
N PHE A 23 -1.74 -7.48 -4.02
CA PHE A 23 -0.91 -8.31 -4.87
C PHE A 23 0.47 -8.61 -4.24
N ILE A 24 1.13 -7.59 -3.68
CA ILE A 24 2.45 -7.75 -3.06
C ILE A 24 2.37 -8.66 -1.83
N ARG A 25 1.32 -8.53 -1.01
CA ARG A 25 1.18 -9.28 0.26
C ARG A 25 0.40 -10.59 0.13
N GLY A 26 -0.23 -10.86 -1.01
CA GLY A 26 -1.06 -12.04 -1.23
C GLY A 26 -2.37 -12.02 -0.44
N SER A 27 -3.00 -10.86 -0.30
CA SER A 27 -4.30 -10.74 0.39
C SER A 27 -5.37 -10.11 -0.50
N ALA A 28 -6.57 -9.89 0.08
CA ALA A 28 -7.70 -9.28 -0.61
C ALA A 28 -8.43 -8.29 0.32
N VAL A 29 -7.70 -7.32 0.87
CA VAL A 29 -8.29 -6.31 1.78
C VAL A 29 -9.18 -5.35 1.01
N ALA A 30 -8.79 -4.92 -0.19
CA ALA A 30 -9.63 -4.05 -1.02
C ALA A 30 -11.02 -4.66 -1.18
N ALA A 31 -11.11 -5.96 -1.51
CA ALA A 31 -12.38 -6.66 -1.70
C ALA A 31 -13.21 -6.85 -0.42
N ARG A 32 -12.59 -6.73 0.76
CA ARG A 32 -13.26 -6.89 2.06
C ARG A 32 -13.75 -5.57 2.64
N GLU A 33 -13.26 -4.44 2.12
CA GLU A 33 -13.70 -3.12 2.58
C GLU A 33 -14.88 -2.60 1.77
N ALA A 34 -15.70 -1.77 2.43
CA ALA A 34 -16.95 -1.29 1.87
C ALA A 34 -16.72 -0.54 0.54
N GLY A 35 -17.42 -0.97 -0.51
CA GLY A 35 -17.31 -0.39 -1.84
C GLY A 35 -15.97 -0.64 -2.55
N ALA A 36 -15.20 -1.64 -2.11
CA ALA A 36 -13.84 -1.90 -2.56
C ALA A 36 -12.85 -0.75 -2.31
N ILE A 37 -13.14 0.06 -1.29
CA ILE A 37 -12.44 1.29 -0.95
C ILE A 37 -11.83 1.12 0.43
N THR A 38 -10.56 1.52 0.55
CA THR A 38 -9.82 1.49 1.81
C THR A 38 -10.37 2.48 2.82
N GLN A 39 -10.81 1.97 3.98
CA GLN A 39 -11.41 2.76 5.06
C GLN A 39 -10.47 2.92 6.24
N HIS A 40 -9.59 1.93 6.48
CA HIS A 40 -8.68 1.94 7.61
C HIS A 40 -7.22 2.12 7.20
N VAL A 41 -6.43 2.77 8.07
CA VAL A 41 -4.97 2.76 7.92
C VAL A 41 -4.44 1.40 8.38
N GLY A 42 -3.75 0.70 7.50
CA GLY A 42 -3.13 -0.59 7.77
C GLY A 42 -1.61 -0.53 7.66
N ALA A 43 -0.92 -1.43 8.36
CA ALA A 43 0.51 -1.65 8.19
C ALA A 43 0.78 -3.12 7.86
N SER A 44 1.66 -3.40 6.91
CA SER A 44 1.99 -4.77 6.50
C SER A 44 3.49 -4.90 6.26
N SER A 45 4.13 -5.82 6.98
CA SER A 45 5.54 -6.13 6.80
C SER A 45 5.68 -7.13 5.65
N VAL A 46 6.49 -6.78 4.65
CA VAL A 46 6.80 -7.62 3.50
C VAL A 46 8.29 -8.00 3.60
N PRO A 47 8.59 -9.27 3.92
CA PRO A 47 9.98 -9.69 4.08
C PRO A 47 10.71 -9.76 2.73
N LEU A 48 12.04 -9.68 2.80
CA LEU A 48 12.88 -9.47 1.62
C LEU A 48 12.81 -10.64 0.61
N ASP A 49 12.53 -11.86 1.07
CA ASP A 49 12.32 -13.04 0.23
C ASP A 49 11.13 -12.87 -0.71
N VAL A 50 10.01 -12.29 -0.23
CA VAL A 50 8.84 -11.97 -1.05
C VAL A 50 9.21 -10.95 -2.12
N ILE A 51 9.93 -9.89 -1.75
CA ILE A 51 10.40 -8.86 -2.70
C ILE A 51 11.32 -9.48 -3.76
N LYS A 52 12.24 -10.37 -3.37
CA LYS A 52 13.14 -11.06 -4.30
C LYS A 52 12.37 -11.97 -5.26
N LYS A 53 11.33 -12.67 -4.78
CA LYS A 53 10.49 -13.51 -5.63
C LYS A 53 9.72 -12.68 -6.66
N LEU A 54 9.19 -11.53 -6.26
CA LEU A 54 8.44 -10.63 -7.15
C LEU A 54 9.35 -9.89 -8.15
N CYS A 55 10.55 -9.49 -7.74
CA CYS A 55 11.43 -8.62 -8.53
C CYS A 55 12.69 -9.31 -9.08
N GLY A 56 12.87 -10.62 -8.93
CA GLY A 56 14.14 -11.34 -9.18
C GLY A 56 14.90 -10.92 -10.43
N ASN A 57 14.26 -10.98 -11.60
CA ASN A 57 14.86 -10.61 -12.89
C ASN A 57 15.33 -9.14 -12.94
N LEU A 58 14.62 -8.25 -12.24
CA LEU A 58 14.96 -6.83 -12.16
C LEU A 58 16.17 -6.60 -11.25
N LEU A 59 16.22 -7.29 -10.11
CA LEU A 59 17.29 -7.15 -9.13
C LEU A 59 18.66 -7.56 -9.69
N GLU A 60 18.68 -8.65 -10.48
CA GLU A 60 19.87 -9.11 -11.18
C GLU A 60 20.35 -8.09 -12.23
N ARG A 61 19.42 -7.55 -13.02
CA ARG A 61 19.72 -6.56 -14.06
C ARG A 61 20.34 -5.29 -13.50
N PHE A 62 19.86 -4.80 -12.36
CA PHE A 62 20.34 -3.57 -11.73
C PHE A 62 21.43 -3.79 -10.66
N LYS A 63 21.87 -5.04 -10.43
CA LYS A 63 22.86 -5.42 -9.41
C LYS A 63 22.56 -4.84 -8.03
N ILE A 64 21.28 -4.78 -7.66
CA ILE A 64 20.83 -4.18 -6.39
C ILE A 64 21.11 -5.17 -5.25
N LYS A 65 21.94 -4.77 -4.29
CA LYS A 65 22.18 -5.51 -3.04
C LYS A 65 21.29 -4.95 -1.94
N PHE A 66 20.48 -5.80 -1.32
CA PHE A 66 19.69 -5.42 -0.16
C PHE A 66 20.42 -5.76 1.14
N THR A 67 20.48 -4.78 2.04
CA THR A 67 20.98 -4.91 3.42
C THR A 67 19.86 -4.79 4.46
N ILE A 68 18.63 -4.51 4.02
CA ILE A 68 17.44 -4.35 4.85
C ILE A 68 16.71 -5.69 5.06
N PRO A 69 16.03 -5.89 6.19
CA PRO A 69 15.30 -7.13 6.47
C PRO A 69 13.98 -7.28 5.66
N GLY A 70 13.49 -6.20 5.05
CA GLY A 70 12.24 -6.15 4.30
C GLY A 70 11.70 -4.73 4.23
N LEU A 71 10.43 -4.58 3.86
CA LEU A 71 9.71 -3.31 3.73
C LEU A 71 8.46 -3.32 4.61
N LEU A 72 8.13 -2.18 5.23
CA LEU A 72 6.86 -2.00 5.94
C LEU A 72 5.98 -1.09 5.11
N PHE A 73 4.89 -1.62 4.56
CA PHE A 73 3.93 -0.82 3.79
C PHE A 73 2.85 -0.25 4.71
N ILE A 74 2.52 1.02 4.49
CA ILE A 74 1.36 1.70 5.07
C ILE A 74 0.31 1.85 3.97
N ASP A 75 -0.84 1.24 4.22
CA ASP A 75 -2.05 1.34 3.41
C ASP A 75 -2.90 2.47 3.98
N THR A 76 -3.29 3.44 3.14
CA THR A 76 -3.96 4.66 3.59
C THR A 76 -5.34 4.81 2.95
N PRO A 77 -6.37 5.21 3.70
CA PRO A 77 -7.69 5.46 3.16
C PRO A 77 -7.68 6.67 2.24
N GLY A 78 -8.35 6.55 1.09
CA GLY A 78 -8.40 7.61 0.07
C GLY A 78 -9.77 8.28 -0.07
N HIS A 79 -10.87 7.57 0.20
CA HIS A 79 -12.21 8.06 -0.15
C HIS A 79 -13.06 8.46 1.06
N GLU A 80 -13.19 7.68 2.15
CA GLU A 80 -14.10 8.06 3.25
C GLU A 80 -13.71 9.36 3.94
N VAL A 81 -12.41 9.56 4.20
CA VAL A 81 -11.92 10.80 4.83
C VAL A 81 -12.27 12.00 3.93
N PHE A 82 -12.02 11.90 2.62
CA PHE A 82 -12.29 12.97 1.68
C PHE A 82 -13.78 13.16 1.35
N THR A 83 -14.58 12.08 1.32
CA THR A 83 -16.03 12.14 1.09
C THR A 83 -16.75 12.71 2.30
N ASN A 84 -16.37 12.32 3.51
CA ASN A 84 -16.92 12.93 4.72
C ASN A 84 -16.54 14.40 4.83
N LEU A 85 -15.30 14.77 4.45
CA LEU A 85 -14.89 16.18 4.36
C LEU A 85 -15.67 16.95 3.28
N ARG A 86 -15.87 16.38 2.08
CA ARG A 86 -16.66 17.01 1.01
C ARG A 86 -18.14 17.13 1.37
N LYS A 87 -18.75 16.12 1.97
CA LYS A 87 -20.14 16.16 2.47
C LYS A 87 -20.30 17.23 3.56
N ARG A 88 -19.34 17.32 4.49
CA ARG A 88 -19.35 18.35 5.55
C ARG A 88 -19.11 19.77 5.01
N GLY A 89 -18.19 19.93 4.05
CA GLY A 89 -17.86 21.22 3.44
C GLY A 89 -18.85 21.70 2.36
N GLY A 90 -19.66 20.80 1.81
CA GLY A 90 -20.71 21.12 0.83
C GLY A 90 -22.07 21.46 1.47
N SER A 91 -22.24 21.25 2.78
CA SER A 91 -23.48 21.55 3.50
C SER A 91 -23.68 23.03 3.85
N THR A 92 -22.72 23.89 3.48
CA THR A 92 -22.76 25.35 3.72
C THR A 92 -23.04 26.16 2.45
N ALA A 93 -23.47 25.50 1.36
CA ALA A 93 -23.98 26.16 0.15
C ALA A 93 -25.49 25.96 0.04
#